data_AF-A0A844ENU7-F1
#
_entry.id   AF-A0A844ENU7-F1
#
_cell.length_a   1.000
_cell.length_b   1.000
_cell.length_c   1.000
_cell.angle_alpha   90.00
_cell.angle_beta   90.00
_cell.angle_gamma   90.00
#
_symmetry.space_group_name_H-M   'P 1'
#
loop_
_entity.id
_entity.type
_entity.pdbx_description
1 polymer ?
#
loop_
_entity_poly.entity_id
_entity_poly.type
_entity_poly.pdbx_seq_one_letter_code
_entity_poly.pdbx_strand_id
1 'polypeptide(L)'
;NNWWTKEDHEYFSKLADKMIKEFDGIPFAGGRVNGKLTVSENIADAGGLSCANEAAKNEEDYNLYDFFINWAKVWRMKATEQYKQLLLNIDVHAPAELRANVQVKNLDDFYKTFDVQPGDGMYMEPGERVKIW
;
A
#
# COMPACT_ATOMS: atom_id res chain seq x y z
N ASN A 1 17.77 -18.82 -16.19
CA ASN A 1 16.53 -18.41 -16.90
C ASN A 1 16.05 -17.09 -16.32
N ASN A 2 16.55 -15.97 -16.87
CA ASN A 2 15.99 -14.65 -16.62
C ASN A 2 15.10 -14.31 -17.82
N TRP A 3 13.83 -14.01 -17.58
CA TRP A 3 12.87 -13.65 -18.62
C TRP A 3 12.70 -12.13 -18.75
N TRP A 4 13.36 -11.35 -17.90
CA TRP A 4 13.41 -9.89 -17.96
C TRP A 4 14.59 -9.41 -18.79
N THR A 5 14.40 -8.31 -19.51
CA THR A 5 15.53 -7.50 -19.99
C THR A 5 16.24 -6.87 -18.79
N LYS A 6 17.48 -6.42 -18.99
CA LYS A 6 18.24 -5.75 -17.94
C LYS A 6 17.56 -4.42 -17.56
N GLU A 7 17.07 -3.73 -18.57
CA GLU A 7 16.42 -2.42 -18.46
C GLU A 7 15.12 -2.53 -17.65
N ASP A 8 14.27 -3.52 -17.94
CA ASP A 8 13.02 -3.74 -17.21
C ASP A 8 13.30 -4.14 -15.75
N HIS A 9 14.32 -4.98 -15.51
CA HIS A 9 14.70 -5.37 -14.15
C HIS A 9 15.21 -4.16 -13.34
N GLU A 10 16.03 -3.30 -13.94
CA GLU A 10 16.51 -2.07 -13.31
C GLU A 10 15.36 -1.08 -13.04
N TYR A 11 14.39 -0.99 -13.95
CA TYR A 11 13.20 -0.17 -13.76
C TYR A 11 12.33 -0.68 -12.61
N PHE A 12 12.03 -1.99 -12.59
CA PHE A 12 11.29 -2.62 -11.49
C PHE A 12 12.00 -2.44 -10.15
N SER A 13 13.33 -2.60 -10.12
CA SER A 13 14.13 -2.39 -8.89
C SER A 13 13.97 -0.96 -8.33
N LYS A 14 13.92 0.06 -9.20
CA LYS A 14 13.68 1.46 -8.78
C LYS A 14 12.28 1.63 -8.20
N LEU A 15 11.27 0.96 -8.75
CA LEU A 15 9.90 0.99 -8.23
C LEU A 15 9.78 0.27 -6.89
N ALA A 16 10.42 -0.89 -6.74
CA ALA A 16 10.52 -1.60 -5.49
C ALA A 16 11.22 -0.75 -4.42
N ASP A 17 12.30 -0.04 -4.76
CA ASP A 17 12.98 0.88 -3.86
C ASP A 17 12.09 2.05 -3.41
N LYS A 18 11.20 2.54 -4.27
CA LYS A 18 10.20 3.54 -3.86
C LYS A 18 9.17 2.94 -2.89
N MET A 19 8.66 1.73 -3.17
CA MET A 19 7.74 1.03 -2.28
C MET A 19 8.37 0.72 -0.91
N ILE A 20 9.66 0.37 -0.87
CA ILE A 20 10.41 0.25 0.39
C ILE A 20 10.31 1.57 1.18
N LYS A 21 10.60 2.70 0.53
CA LYS A 21 10.62 4.02 1.19
C LYS A 21 9.26 4.48 1.69
N GLU A 22 8.16 4.07 1.06
CA GLU A 22 6.81 4.41 1.56
C GLU A 22 6.51 3.81 2.93
N PHE A 23 7.10 2.65 3.24
CA PHE A 23 6.85 1.92 4.49
C PHE A 23 7.99 2.03 5.49
N ASP A 24 9.23 2.15 5.01
CA ASP A 24 10.41 2.06 5.86
C ASP A 24 10.45 3.17 6.91
N GLY A 25 10.68 2.76 8.16
CA GLY A 25 10.80 3.69 9.26
C GLY A 25 9.48 4.21 9.84
N ILE A 26 8.30 3.87 9.28
CA ILE A 26 7.01 4.29 9.87
C ILE A 26 6.94 3.82 11.33
N PRO A 27 6.73 4.71 12.32
CA PRO A 27 6.59 4.31 13.71
C PRO A 27 5.33 3.46 13.91
N PHE A 28 5.47 2.30 14.53
CA PHE A 28 4.35 1.41 14.85
C PHE A 28 4.67 0.59 16.09
N ALA A 29 3.74 0.49 17.03
CA ALA A 29 3.86 -0.33 18.25
C ALA A 29 5.21 -0.19 19.01
N GLY A 30 5.71 1.04 19.17
CA GLY A 30 6.99 1.32 19.84
C GLY A 30 8.24 0.98 19.02
N GLY A 31 8.09 0.46 17.81
CA GLY A 31 9.16 0.18 16.85
C GLY A 31 8.99 0.95 15.55
N ARG A 32 9.65 0.45 14.49
CA ARG A 32 9.59 1.01 13.13
C ARG A 32 9.38 -0.12 12.13
N VAL A 33 8.54 0.11 11.13
CA VAL A 33 8.36 -0.82 10.01
C VAL A 33 9.66 -0.94 9.23
N ASN A 34 10.02 -2.16 8.83
CA ASN A 34 11.13 -2.43 7.93
C ASN A 34 10.57 -2.58 6.50
N GLY A 35 10.67 -1.52 5.70
CA GLY A 35 10.07 -1.49 4.36
C GLY A 35 10.71 -2.51 3.42
N LYS A 36 11.98 -2.87 3.66
CA LYS A 36 12.68 -3.91 2.89
C LYS A 36 12.19 -5.32 3.22
N LEU A 37 11.84 -5.57 4.49
CA LEU A 37 11.24 -6.84 4.90
C LEU A 37 9.87 -7.03 4.25
N THR A 38 9.07 -5.95 4.16
CA THR A 38 7.67 -6.05 3.74
C THR A 38 7.42 -5.77 2.26
N VAL A 39 8.47 -5.46 1.48
CA VAL A 39 8.32 -4.96 0.10
C VAL A 39 7.55 -5.91 -0.81
N SER A 40 7.73 -7.23 -0.68
CA SER A 40 7.04 -8.19 -1.55
C SER A 40 5.52 -8.13 -1.36
N GLU A 41 5.05 -8.10 -0.11
CA GLU A 41 3.63 -8.02 0.23
C GLU A 41 3.06 -6.64 -0.06
N ASN A 42 3.85 -5.57 0.14
CA ASN A 42 3.41 -4.22 -0.18
C ASN A 42 3.21 -4.00 -1.69
N ILE A 43 4.06 -4.59 -2.53
CA ILE A 43 3.88 -4.60 -3.99
C ILE A 43 2.64 -5.41 -4.37
N ALA A 44 2.41 -6.55 -3.72
CA ALA A 44 1.24 -7.38 -3.95
C ALA A 44 -0.06 -6.65 -3.60
N ASP A 45 -0.11 -5.96 -2.45
CA ASP A 45 -1.24 -5.13 -2.05
C ASP A 45 -1.51 -3.99 -3.03
N ALA A 46 -0.47 -3.25 -3.42
CA ALA A 46 -0.60 -2.15 -4.38
C ALA A 46 -1.18 -2.64 -5.71
N GLY A 47 -0.66 -3.76 -6.22
CA GLY A 47 -1.14 -4.37 -7.46
C GLY A 47 -2.55 -4.93 -7.35
N GLY A 48 -2.84 -5.67 -6.27
CA GLY A 48 -4.16 -6.24 -6.02
C GLY A 48 -5.23 -5.17 -5.89
N LEU A 49 -4.95 -4.10 -5.13
CA LEU A 49 -5.87 -2.98 -4.95
C LEU A 49 -6.09 -2.21 -6.26
N SER A 50 -5.02 -1.90 -7.00
CA SER A 50 -5.11 -1.21 -8.30
C SER A 50 -5.93 -2.02 -9.31
N CYS A 51 -5.62 -3.32 -9.46
CA CYS A 51 -6.33 -4.22 -10.35
C CYS A 51 -7.81 -4.37 -9.97
N ALA A 52 -8.11 -4.56 -8.69
CA ALA A 52 -9.48 -4.66 -8.20
C ALA A 52 -10.27 -3.36 -8.41
N ASN A 53 -9.64 -2.20 -8.24
CA ASN A 53 -10.24 -0.89 -8.50
C ASN A 53 -10.59 -0.71 -9.99
N GLU A 54 -9.68 -1.09 -10.89
CA GLU A 54 -9.95 -1.05 -12.34
C GLU A 54 -11.02 -2.06 -12.75
N ALA A 55 -11.04 -3.25 -12.16
CA ALA A 55 -12.10 -4.23 -12.39
C ALA A 55 -13.46 -3.69 -11.95
N ALA A 56 -13.54 -3.13 -10.74
CA ALA A 56 -14.78 -2.59 -10.17
C ALA A 56 -15.42 -1.49 -11.05
N LYS A 57 -14.63 -0.69 -11.78
CA LYS A 57 -15.13 0.33 -12.72
C LYS A 57 -16.00 -0.21 -13.84
N ASN A 58 -15.91 -1.51 -14.12
CA ASN A 58 -16.68 -2.17 -15.18
C ASN A 58 -17.96 -2.84 -14.66
N GLU A 59 -18.21 -2.79 -13.34
CA GLU A 59 -19.41 -3.36 -12.73
C GLU A 59 -20.58 -2.36 -12.76
N GLU A 60 -21.82 -2.85 -12.89
CA GLU A 60 -23.01 -2.00 -13.01
C GLU A 60 -23.29 -1.18 -11.74
N ASP A 61 -22.92 -1.70 -10.56
CA ASP A 61 -23.10 -1.07 -9.25
C ASP A 61 -21.84 -0.38 -8.73
N TYR A 62 -20.93 0.00 -9.63
CA TYR A 62 -19.67 0.65 -9.31
C TYR A 62 -19.82 1.84 -8.35
N ASN A 63 -19.21 1.71 -7.17
CA ASN A 63 -19.15 2.75 -6.15
C ASN A 63 -17.77 2.76 -5.47
N LEU A 64 -16.94 3.75 -5.80
CA LEU A 64 -15.59 3.90 -5.22
C LEU A 64 -15.60 4.11 -3.71
N TYR A 65 -16.60 4.84 -3.19
CA TYR A 65 -16.68 5.07 -1.76
C TYR A 65 -16.84 3.74 -1.02
N ASP A 66 -17.78 2.91 -1.46
CA ASP A 66 -18.01 1.59 -0.86
C ASP A 66 -16.82 0.65 -1.08
N PHE A 67 -16.15 0.72 -2.24
CA PHE A 67 -14.93 -0.04 -2.52
C PHE A 67 -13.82 0.27 -1.51
N PHE A 68 -13.48 1.55 -1.30
CA PHE A 68 -12.42 1.93 -0.37
C PHE A 68 -12.81 1.69 1.10
N ILE A 69 -14.09 1.87 1.45
CA ILE A 69 -14.61 1.50 2.77
C ILE A 69 -14.50 -0.02 2.99
N ASN A 70 -14.74 -0.84 1.97
CA ASN A 70 -14.57 -2.29 2.05
C ASN A 70 -13.10 -2.68 2.21
N TRP A 71 -12.19 -2.07 1.43
CA TRP A 71 -10.74 -2.23 1.59
C TRP A 71 -10.28 -1.94 3.02
N ALA A 72 -10.72 -0.84 3.62
CA ALA A 72 -10.39 -0.54 5.01
C ALA A 72 -10.96 -1.58 5.99
N LYS A 73 -12.17 -2.10 5.73
CA LYS A 73 -12.85 -3.08 6.61
C LYS A 73 -12.16 -4.44 6.65
N VAL A 74 -11.57 -4.90 5.54
CA VAL A 74 -10.89 -6.21 5.49
C VAL A 74 -9.60 -6.22 6.30
N TRP A 75 -8.98 -5.06 6.49
CA TRP A 75 -7.75 -4.90 7.29
C TRP A 75 -7.98 -4.66 8.78
N ARG A 76 -9.23 -4.70 9.27
CA ARG A 76 -9.50 -4.50 10.69
C ARG A 76 -8.85 -5.60 11.53
N MET A 77 -7.83 -5.21 12.29
CA MET A 77 -7.11 -6.09 13.19
C MET A 77 -6.88 -5.39 14.53
N LYS A 78 -7.00 -6.13 15.63
CA LYS A 78 -6.61 -5.67 16.97
C LYS A 78 -5.80 -6.77 17.64
N ALA A 79 -4.66 -6.39 18.20
CA ALA A 79 -3.79 -7.29 18.92
C ALA A 79 -3.10 -6.56 20.09
N THR A 80 -2.49 -7.34 20.98
CA THR A 80 -1.65 -6.80 22.06
C THR A 80 -0.42 -6.11 21.49
N GLU A 81 0.13 -5.17 22.24
CA GLU A 81 1.35 -4.45 21.85
C GLU A 81 2.52 -5.41 21.62
N GLN A 82 2.67 -6.41 22.48
CA GLN A 82 3.72 -7.42 22.38
C GLN A 82 3.61 -8.24 21.10
N TYR A 83 2.39 -8.57 20.66
CA TYR A 83 2.18 -9.30 19.42
C TYR A 83 2.47 -8.43 18.20
N LYS A 84 2.07 -7.16 18.22
CA LYS A 84 2.42 -6.21 17.15
C LYS A 84 3.94 -6.04 17.03
N GLN A 85 4.64 -5.93 18.16
CA GLN A 85 6.11 -5.87 18.19
C GLN A 85 6.77 -7.15 17.66
N LEU A 86 6.22 -8.32 17.98
CA LEU A 86 6.69 -9.58 17.41
C LEU A 86 6.56 -9.57 15.88
N LEU A 87 5.37 -9.27 15.36
CA LEU A 87 5.11 -9.27 13.92
C LEU A 87 5.99 -8.27 13.17
N LEU A 88 6.23 -7.08 13.72
CA LEU A 88 7.16 -6.10 13.11
C LEU A 88 8.58 -6.65 12.85
N ASN A 89 9.00 -7.68 13.59
CA ASN A 89 10.34 -8.26 13.46
C ASN A 89 10.40 -9.51 12.57
N ILE A 90 9.28 -10.20 12.33
CA ILE A 90 9.29 -11.53 11.69
C ILE A 90 8.32 -11.67 10.52
N ASP A 91 7.29 -10.82 10.44
CA ASP A 91 6.26 -10.91 9.42
C ASP A 91 6.66 -10.10 8.18
N VAL A 92 6.50 -10.71 7.01
CA VAL A 92 6.70 -10.04 5.73
C VAL A 92 5.51 -9.14 5.36
N HIS A 93 4.38 -9.24 6.06
CA HIS A 93 3.27 -8.33 5.88
C HIS A 93 3.46 -7.07 6.72
N ALA A 94 3.22 -5.91 6.12
CA ALA A 94 3.12 -4.67 6.88
C ALA A 94 1.95 -4.74 7.89
N PRO A 95 1.99 -3.95 8.99
CA PRO A 95 0.85 -3.86 9.90
C PRO A 95 -0.45 -3.54 9.18
N ALA A 96 -1.55 -4.21 9.54
CA ALA A 96 -2.82 -4.13 8.81
C ALA A 96 -3.35 -2.70 8.63
N GLU A 97 -3.18 -1.83 9.64
CA GLU A 97 -3.51 -0.41 9.54
C GLU A 97 -2.74 0.32 8.43
N LEU A 98 -1.46 -0.02 8.24
CA LEU A 98 -0.62 0.56 7.19
C LEU A 98 -0.91 -0.05 5.82
N ARG A 99 -1.27 -1.34 5.75
CA ARG A 99 -1.78 -1.96 4.51
C ARG A 99 -3.05 -1.25 4.03
N ALA A 100 -3.95 -0.89 4.95
CA ALA A 100 -5.12 -0.10 4.63
C ALA A 100 -4.77 1.33 4.19
N ASN A 101 -3.94 2.02 4.98
CA ASN A 101 -3.78 3.47 4.87
C ASN A 101 -2.73 3.93 3.87
N VAL A 102 -1.62 3.20 3.70
CA VAL A 102 -0.53 3.64 2.81
C VAL A 102 -0.91 3.37 1.35
N GLN A 103 -1.48 2.20 1.07
CA GLN A 103 -1.76 1.75 -0.30
C GLN A 103 -2.74 2.65 -1.04
N VAL A 104 -3.80 3.12 -0.36
CA VAL A 104 -4.80 4.00 -0.98
C VAL A 104 -4.23 5.37 -1.37
N LYS A 105 -3.13 5.83 -0.75
CA LYS A 105 -2.49 7.11 -1.09
C LYS A 105 -1.85 7.12 -2.48
N ASN A 106 -1.64 5.93 -3.06
CA ASN A 106 -1.08 5.77 -4.40
C ASN A 106 -2.13 5.85 -5.52
N LEU A 107 -3.42 5.86 -5.17
CA LEU A 107 -4.52 5.83 -6.13
C LEU A 107 -5.20 7.19 -6.24
N ASP A 108 -5.17 7.78 -7.45
CA ASP A 108 -5.82 9.07 -7.72
C ASP A 108 -7.33 9.03 -7.45
N ASP A 109 -7.95 7.86 -7.60
CA ASP A 109 -9.38 7.64 -7.30
C ASP A 109 -9.70 7.79 -5.82
N PHE A 110 -8.76 7.49 -4.92
CA PHE A 110 -8.95 7.73 -3.48
C PHE A 110 -9.07 9.23 -3.19
N TYR A 111 -8.22 10.06 -3.81
CA TYR A 111 -8.28 11.52 -3.68
C TYR A 111 -9.60 12.08 -4.20
N LYS A 112 -10.06 11.60 -5.36
CA LYS A 112 -11.34 12.03 -5.93
C LYS A 112 -12.54 11.61 -5.06
N THR A 113 -12.47 10.41 -4.48
CA THR A 113 -13.60 9.83 -3.72
C THR A 113 -13.81 10.53 -2.39
N PHE A 114 -12.72 10.88 -1.69
CA PHE A 114 -12.78 11.48 -0.35
C PHE A 114 -12.40 12.96 -0.33
N ASP A 115 -12.23 13.57 -1.51
CA ASP A 115 -11.79 14.97 -1.67
C ASP A 115 -10.53 15.29 -0.84
N VAL A 116 -9.51 14.45 -0.96
CA VAL A 116 -8.26 14.58 -0.19
C VAL A 116 -7.42 15.72 -0.74
N GLN A 117 -7.08 16.67 0.13
CA GLN A 117 -6.37 17.91 -0.21
C GLN A 117 -4.98 17.98 0.44
N PRO A 118 -4.06 18.81 -0.09
CA PRO A 118 -2.79 19.09 0.58
C PRO A 118 -3.02 19.54 2.03
N GLY A 119 -2.34 18.87 2.96
CA GLY A 119 -2.49 19.11 4.40
C GLY A 119 -3.31 18.03 5.13
N ASP A 120 -4.10 17.23 4.40
CA ASP A 120 -4.78 16.08 5.00
C ASP A 120 -3.79 14.97 5.37
N GLY A 121 -4.06 14.24 6.45
CA GLY A 121 -3.17 13.16 6.92
C GLY A 121 -3.01 12.00 5.91
N MET A 122 -3.94 11.88 4.97
CA MET A 122 -3.92 10.86 3.92
C MET A 122 -3.37 11.37 2.58
N TYR A 123 -2.95 12.63 2.51
CA TYR A 123 -2.40 13.20 1.29
C TYR A 123 -0.95 12.72 1.05
N MET A 124 -0.64 12.43 -0.21
CA MET A 124 0.71 12.20 -0.74
C MET A 124 0.84 12.94 -2.07
N GLU A 125 1.97 13.61 -2.28
CA GLU A 125 2.25 14.36 -3.52
C GLU A 125 2.18 13.44 -4.75
N PRO A 126 1.59 13.87 -5.87
CA PRO A 126 1.44 13.01 -7.06
C PRO A 126 2.74 12.38 -7.56
N GLY A 127 3.89 13.06 -7.40
CA GLY A 127 5.21 12.55 -7.81
C GLY A 127 5.82 11.50 -6.87
N GLU A 128 5.29 11.38 -5.65
CA GLU A 128 5.73 10.41 -4.65
C GLU A 128 4.94 9.10 -4.73
N ARG A 129 3.73 9.14 -5.30
CA ARG A 129 2.85 7.98 -5.44
C ARG A 129 3.50 6.87 -6.25
N VAL A 130 3.59 5.68 -5.67
CA VAL A 130 4.14 4.51 -6.33
C VAL A 130 3.10 3.78 -7.16
N LYS A 131 3.38 3.62 -8.46
CA LYS A 131 2.60 2.84 -9.42
C LYS A 131 3.54 1.84 -10.10
N ILE A 132 3.25 0.54 -10.00
CA ILE A 132 4.13 -0.52 -10.49
C ILE A 132 3.55 -1.22 -11.72
N TRP A 133 2.30 -1.66 -11.63
CA TRP A 133 1.58 -2.39 -12.67
C TRP A 133 0.64 -1.47 -13.44
#